data_AF-A0A9P7FP91-F1
#
_entry.id   AF-A0A9P7FP91-F1
#
_cell.length_a   1.000
_cell.length_b   1.000
_cell.length_c   1.000
_cell.angle_alpha   90.00
_cell.angle_beta   90.00
_cell.angle_gamma   90.00
#
_symmetry.space_group_name_H-M   'P 1'
#
loop_
_entity.id
_entity.type
_entity.pdbx_description
1 polymer ?
#
loop_
_entity_poly.entity_id
_entity_poly.type
_entity_poly.pdbx_seq_one_letter_code
_entity_poly.pdbx_strand_id
1 'polypeptide(L)'
;MDLSISPEQAQRIIDDVFPSEHRYNIAKLTVLENIGYSHTPDIKTYVIDLVKPGGTSPPTCSCFLTIAYPTLSSGSYPKNNLPVVAKLLNLIRTGTAIPIRESTLDTSLSSIPFHYLLSPPSPFPSTSIVSLPVARASGSLSDKAQVSIDLLLGTFLAMLHNGVQNDWYGLPTLVDTPTPPSDTGYSWQETFTGMLENLLMQVEKDEAGYGVHLPFTDIRRYLSRAIGSFLFDDVEVPSLVWFTGSEEDIYITLPSGSPAGSGSTEPGTIAAILPNVAHALWGDPLLEAFMMGPPERVAEGKGPSEAFMEGYIGAGGGPLLIFGRQRTKRIWYSFFLALVVLTKYNPGSKEEEWVERKRDWAREALDNCVVALKDAPCY
;
A
#
# COMPACT_ATOMS: atom_id res chain seq x y z
N MET A 1 -22.80 10.10 2.02
CA MET A 1 -22.14 11.06 2.92
C MET A 1 -20.74 11.25 2.37
N ASP A 2 -20.13 12.43 2.55
CA ASP A 2 -18.72 12.63 2.22
C ASP A 2 -17.84 12.05 3.33
N LEU A 3 -16.70 11.45 2.97
CA LEU A 3 -15.73 10.91 3.94
C LEU A 3 -14.79 12.05 4.33
N SER A 4 -15.25 12.88 5.25
CA SER A 4 -14.51 14.06 5.72
C SER A 4 -14.77 14.35 7.19
N ILE A 5 -13.81 14.99 7.86
CA ILE A 5 -13.94 15.46 9.23
C ILE A 5 -13.60 16.95 9.33
N SER A 6 -14.22 17.64 10.27
CA SER A 6 -13.91 19.04 10.59
C SER A 6 -12.71 19.15 11.55
N PRO A 7 -12.06 20.32 11.64
CA PRO A 7 -11.02 20.58 12.64
C PRO A 7 -11.49 20.32 14.08
N GLU A 8 -12.75 20.61 14.41
CA GLU A 8 -13.32 20.38 15.74
C GLU A 8 -13.51 18.88 16.03
N GLN A 9 -13.88 18.10 15.02
CA GLN A 9 -13.91 16.65 15.10
C GLN A 9 -12.51 16.06 15.31
N ALA A 10 -11.52 16.55 14.56
CA ALA A 10 -10.13 16.15 14.75
C ALA A 10 -9.62 16.51 16.16
N GLN A 11 -9.93 17.71 16.66
CA GLN A 11 -9.51 18.13 18.00
C GLN A 11 -10.11 17.24 19.09
N ARG A 12 -11.38 16.83 18.96
CA ARG A 12 -11.99 15.86 19.89
C ARG A 12 -11.22 14.54 19.93
N ILE A 13 -10.80 14.01 18.77
CA ILE A 13 -10.00 12.78 18.70
C ILE A 13 -8.65 12.97 19.44
N ILE A 14 -7.97 14.10 19.21
CA ILE A 14 -6.71 14.43 19.87
C ILE A 14 -6.91 14.52 21.39
N ASP A 15 -7.98 15.17 21.85
CA ASP A 15 -8.29 15.33 23.27
C ASP A 15 -8.67 13.99 23.95
N ASP A 16 -9.34 13.09 23.21
CA ASP A 16 -9.75 11.77 23.70
C ASP A 16 -8.54 10.81 23.83
N VAL A 17 -7.61 10.86 22.87
CA VAL A 17 -6.47 9.93 22.83
C VAL A 17 -5.28 10.41 23.66
N PHE A 18 -5.00 11.71 23.68
CA PHE A 18 -3.85 12.27 24.42
C PHE A 18 -4.29 12.86 25.76
N PRO A 19 -3.74 12.38 26.89
CA PRO A 19 -4.15 12.83 28.22
C PRO A 19 -3.88 14.32 28.44
N SER A 20 -4.57 14.90 29.44
CA SER A 20 -4.60 16.34 29.72
C SER A 20 -3.22 17.01 29.92
N GLU A 21 -2.24 16.26 30.41
CA GLU A 21 -0.85 16.72 30.58
C GLU A 21 -0.14 17.00 29.23
N HIS A 22 -0.68 16.47 28.13
CA HIS A 22 -0.16 16.57 26.77
C HIS A 22 -1.21 17.14 25.81
N ARG A 23 -2.01 18.12 26.25
CA ARG A 23 -3.02 18.76 25.38
C ARG A 23 -2.40 19.44 24.18
N TYR A 24 -2.47 18.77 23.04
CA TYR A 24 -2.10 19.36 21.77
C TYR A 24 -3.25 20.19 21.19
N ASN A 25 -2.92 21.34 20.63
CA ASN A 25 -3.86 22.08 19.79
C ASN A 25 -3.55 21.81 18.32
N ILE A 26 -4.58 21.58 17.51
CA ILE A 26 -4.41 21.43 16.06
C ILE A 26 -4.11 22.80 15.45
N ALA A 27 -2.95 22.95 14.82
CA ALA A 27 -2.60 24.11 14.01
C ALA A 27 -3.14 23.99 12.58
N LYS A 28 -3.08 22.78 12.02
CA LYS A 28 -3.43 22.53 10.63
C LYS A 28 -3.92 21.09 10.48
N LEU A 29 -4.98 20.92 9.70
CA LEU A 29 -5.49 19.62 9.28
C LEU A 29 -5.38 19.56 7.76
N THR A 30 -4.56 18.66 7.23
CA THR A 30 -4.31 18.54 5.79
C THR A 30 -4.68 17.14 5.34
N VAL A 31 -5.52 17.01 4.31
CA VAL A 31 -5.76 15.72 3.65
C VAL A 31 -4.49 15.31 2.93
N LEU A 32 -4.04 14.07 3.12
CA LEU A 32 -2.98 13.51 2.29
C LEU A 32 -3.60 12.98 1.00
N GLU A 33 -3.29 13.66 -0.09
CA GLU A 33 -3.56 13.16 -1.42
C GLU A 33 -2.61 11.99 -1.69
N ASN A 34 -3.17 10.80 -1.87
CA ASN A 34 -2.43 9.63 -2.30
C ASN A 34 -2.88 9.30 -3.71
N ILE A 35 -1.99 9.48 -4.68
CA ILE A 35 -2.25 9.13 -6.08
C ILE A 35 -1.63 7.78 -6.43
N GLY A 36 -1.23 6.98 -5.43
CA GLY A 36 -0.66 5.65 -5.58
C GLY A 36 -1.73 4.58 -5.82
N TYR A 37 -1.30 3.31 -5.83
CA TYR A 37 -2.24 2.18 -5.95
C TYR A 37 -3.01 1.92 -4.65
N SER A 38 -2.45 2.36 -3.52
CA SER A 38 -3.00 2.16 -2.20
C SER A 38 -4.26 3.00 -1.94
N HIS A 39 -4.44 4.14 -2.61
CA HIS A 39 -5.59 5.04 -2.38
C HIS A 39 -6.94 4.36 -2.53
N THR A 40 -7.74 4.33 -1.47
CA THR A 40 -9.09 3.75 -1.43
C THR A 40 -10.14 4.84 -1.20
N PRO A 41 -11.24 4.89 -1.99
CA PRO A 41 -12.26 5.94 -1.83
C PRO A 41 -13.00 5.89 -0.48
N ASP A 42 -12.95 4.75 0.19
CA ASP A 42 -13.56 4.47 1.49
C ASP A 42 -12.63 4.72 2.68
N ILE A 43 -11.39 5.16 2.44
CA ILE A 43 -10.41 5.53 3.46
C ILE A 43 -9.83 6.89 3.13
N LYS A 44 -9.70 7.76 4.14
CA LYS A 44 -9.02 9.04 3.98
C LYS A 44 -7.99 9.22 5.08
N THR A 45 -6.78 9.66 4.71
CA THR A 45 -5.71 9.95 5.65
C THR A 45 -5.44 11.44 5.71
N TYR A 46 -5.21 11.95 6.91
CA TYR A 46 -4.87 13.33 7.19
C TYR A 46 -3.50 13.39 7.88
N VAL A 47 -2.77 14.49 7.66
CA VAL A 47 -1.72 14.94 8.57
C VAL A 47 -2.27 16.07 9.43
N ILE A 48 -2.08 15.92 10.73
CA ILE A 48 -2.49 16.89 11.74
C ILE A 48 -1.22 17.52 12.31
N ASP A 49 -1.04 18.82 12.08
CA ASP A 49 0.03 19.58 12.73
C ASP A 49 -0.40 20.00 14.13
N LEU A 50 0.45 19.73 15.10
CA LEU A 50 0.17 19.90 16.52
C LEU A 50 1.08 20.98 17.13
N VAL A 51 0.50 21.76 18.04
CA VAL A 51 1.19 22.71 18.91
C VAL A 51 1.09 22.21 20.34
N LYS A 52 2.24 22.09 21.01
CA LYS A 52 2.30 21.73 22.44
C LYS A 52 1.63 22.80 23.31
N PRO A 53 1.10 22.44 24.50
CA PRO A 53 0.55 23.42 25.42
C PRO A 53 1.59 24.51 25.75
N GLY A 54 1.20 25.78 25.62
CA GLY A 54 2.10 26.92 25.86
C GLY A 54 3.18 27.15 24.80
N GLY A 55 3.25 26.32 23.75
CA GLY A 55 4.10 26.55 22.59
C GLY A 55 3.54 27.65 21.70
N THR A 56 4.41 28.52 21.19
CA THR A 56 4.07 29.45 20.11
C THR A 56 4.22 28.76 18.75
N SER A 57 3.46 29.21 17.76
CA SER A 57 3.71 28.92 16.34
C SER A 57 5.20 29.12 15.99
N PRO A 58 5.83 28.25 15.18
CA PRO A 58 5.25 27.22 14.31
C PRO A 58 4.96 25.86 14.98
N PRO A 59 4.13 24.99 14.36
CA PRO A 59 3.93 23.62 14.81
C PRO A 59 5.25 22.86 14.87
N THR A 60 5.39 21.99 15.88
CA THR A 60 6.66 21.27 16.17
C THR A 60 6.55 19.77 15.95
N CYS A 61 5.34 19.24 15.86
CA CYS A 61 5.07 17.84 15.62
C CYS A 61 3.83 17.65 14.76
N SER A 62 3.69 16.46 14.18
CA SER A 62 2.52 16.06 13.41
C SER A 62 2.13 14.62 13.72
N CYS A 63 0.87 14.26 13.50
CA CYS A 63 0.43 12.87 13.49
C CYS A 63 -0.40 12.57 12.24
N PHE A 64 -0.60 11.29 11.96
CA PHE A 64 -1.41 10.81 10.85
C PHE A 64 -2.72 10.26 11.40
N LEU A 65 -3.84 10.72 10.84
CA LEU A 65 -5.17 10.23 11.17
C LEU A 65 -5.79 9.60 9.94
N THR A 66 -6.09 8.30 10.01
CA THR A 66 -6.79 7.58 8.95
C THR A 66 -8.23 7.31 9.39
N ILE A 67 -9.21 7.69 8.58
CA ILE A 67 -10.64 7.46 8.84
C ILE A 67 -11.23 6.54 7.77
N ALA A 68 -12.23 5.75 8.14
CA ALA A 68 -12.97 4.90 7.22
C ALA A 68 -14.42 4.72 7.66
N TYR A 69 -15.30 4.38 6.71
CA TYR A 69 -16.66 4.00 7.04
C TYR A 69 -16.69 2.72 7.92
N PRO A 70 -17.67 2.62 8.86
CA PRO A 70 -17.79 1.43 9.71
C PRO A 70 -18.11 0.15 8.92
N THR A 71 -18.84 0.30 7.83
CA THR A 71 -19.25 -0.79 6.94
C THR A 71 -18.36 -0.83 5.71
N LEU A 72 -17.82 -2.01 5.40
CA LEU A 72 -17.11 -2.23 4.14
C LEU A 72 -18.08 -2.21 2.96
N SER A 73 -17.63 -1.67 1.83
CA SER A 73 -18.33 -1.80 0.56
C SER A 73 -18.43 -3.27 0.16
N SER A 74 -19.60 -3.74 -0.26
CA SER A 74 -19.85 -5.10 -0.74
C SER A 74 -19.30 -5.34 -2.15
N GLY A 75 -17.99 -5.20 -2.33
CA GLY A 75 -17.29 -5.53 -3.58
C GLY A 75 -16.97 -7.02 -3.69
N SER A 76 -16.69 -7.52 -4.91
CA SER A 76 -16.29 -8.93 -5.11
C SER A 76 -14.90 -9.23 -4.53
N TYR A 77 -14.04 -8.20 -4.45
CA TYR A 77 -12.74 -8.24 -3.80
C TYR A 77 -12.80 -7.43 -2.49
N PRO A 78 -12.76 -8.11 -1.33
CA PRO A 78 -12.80 -7.43 -0.04
C PRO A 78 -11.53 -6.62 0.22
N LYS A 79 -11.70 -5.54 0.99
CA LYS A 79 -10.60 -4.71 1.51
C LYS A 79 -10.47 -4.92 3.02
N ASN A 80 -9.27 -4.69 3.55
CA ASN A 80 -9.02 -4.69 4.98
C ASN A 80 -9.67 -3.45 5.61
N ASN A 81 -10.56 -3.66 6.58
CA ASN A 81 -11.08 -2.58 7.42
C ASN A 81 -10.03 -2.11 8.43
N LEU A 82 -10.25 -0.96 9.08
CA LEU A 82 -9.29 -0.40 10.04
C LEU A 82 -8.94 -1.35 11.20
N PRO A 83 -9.85 -2.16 11.77
CA PRO A 83 -9.48 -3.20 12.72
C PRO A 83 -8.44 -4.19 12.19
N VAL A 84 -8.62 -4.70 10.97
CA VAL A 84 -7.65 -5.61 10.34
C VAL A 84 -6.33 -4.87 10.07
N VAL A 85 -6.40 -3.64 9.56
CA VAL A 85 -5.22 -2.79 9.36
C VAL A 85 -4.45 -2.62 10.68
N ALA A 86 -5.11 -2.28 11.78
CA ALA A 86 -4.50 -2.12 13.09
C ALA A 86 -3.77 -3.40 13.55
N LYS A 87 -4.40 -4.56 13.37
CA LYS A 87 -3.81 -5.87 13.66
C LYS A 87 -2.54 -6.10 12.83
N LEU A 88 -2.60 -5.84 11.53
CA LEU A 88 -1.45 -5.98 10.64
C LEU A 88 -0.31 -5.04 11.02
N LEU A 89 -0.59 -3.77 11.34
CA LEU A 89 0.44 -2.83 11.79
C LEU A 89 1.09 -3.27 13.09
N ASN A 90 0.30 -3.84 14.00
CA ASN A 90 0.85 -4.41 15.22
C ASN A 90 1.78 -5.59 14.91
N LEU A 91 1.36 -6.52 14.04
CA LEU A 91 2.19 -7.65 13.62
C LEU A 91 3.51 -7.19 12.98
N ILE A 92 3.46 -6.21 12.07
CA ILE A 92 4.65 -5.64 11.44
C ILE A 92 5.56 -5.02 12.49
N ARG A 93 5.02 -4.19 13.39
CA ARG A 93 5.78 -3.54 14.46
C ARG A 93 6.45 -4.54 15.40
N THR A 94 5.77 -5.65 15.73
CA THR A 94 6.31 -6.65 16.66
C THR A 94 7.22 -7.67 15.98
N GLY A 95 7.03 -7.93 14.69
CA GLY A 95 7.76 -8.93 13.92
C GLY A 95 8.94 -8.38 13.11
N THR A 96 9.08 -7.05 13.01
CA THR A 96 10.08 -6.41 12.15
C THR A 96 10.74 -5.20 12.80
N ALA A 97 11.81 -4.70 12.19
CA ALA A 97 12.43 -3.42 12.54
C ALA A 97 11.93 -2.25 11.66
N ILE A 98 10.85 -2.45 10.90
CA ILE A 98 10.25 -1.38 10.09
C ILE A 98 9.73 -0.30 11.06
N PRO A 99 10.00 1.00 10.82
CA PRO A 99 9.69 2.08 11.77
C PRO A 99 8.19 2.45 11.81
N ILE A 100 7.32 1.46 12.01
CA ILE A 100 5.88 1.64 12.22
C ILE A 100 5.63 1.88 13.71
N ARG A 101 5.00 3.01 14.03
CA ARG A 101 4.65 3.36 15.40
C ARG A 101 3.28 2.80 15.77
N GLU A 102 3.11 2.47 17.06
CA GLU A 102 1.83 1.98 17.59
C GLU A 102 0.73 3.03 17.41
N SER A 103 -0.34 2.66 16.72
CA SER A 103 -1.47 3.54 16.41
C SER A 103 -2.68 3.19 17.28
N THR A 104 -3.44 4.21 17.66
CA THR A 104 -4.68 4.05 18.43
C THR A 104 -5.85 3.81 17.47
N LEU A 105 -6.52 2.67 17.60
CA LEU A 105 -7.75 2.34 16.88
C LEU A 105 -8.97 2.70 17.72
N ASP A 106 -9.94 3.38 17.13
CA ASP A 106 -11.27 3.57 17.70
C ASP A 106 -12.35 3.15 16.70
N THR A 107 -13.26 2.30 17.17
CA THR A 107 -14.44 1.83 16.43
C THR A 107 -15.74 2.15 17.15
N SER A 108 -15.70 3.00 18.17
CA SER A 108 -16.83 3.32 19.06
C SER A 108 -17.86 4.24 18.39
N LEU A 109 -17.42 5.00 17.39
CA LEU A 109 -18.19 6.05 16.71
C LEU A 109 -18.62 7.20 17.64
N SER A 110 -18.01 7.31 18.81
CA SER A 110 -18.37 8.30 19.83
C SER A 110 -17.84 9.69 19.50
N SER A 111 -16.58 9.80 19.06
CA SER A 111 -15.97 11.08 18.69
C SER A 111 -16.43 11.57 17.31
N ILE A 112 -16.51 10.65 16.34
CA ILE A 112 -16.87 10.90 14.94
C ILE A 112 -17.67 9.74 14.34
N PRO A 113 -18.47 9.93 13.27
CA PRO A 113 -19.28 8.87 12.66
C PRO A 113 -18.45 7.93 11.76
N PHE A 114 -17.17 7.73 12.07
CA PHE A 114 -16.22 6.91 11.31
C PHE A 114 -15.36 6.09 12.28
N HIS A 115 -14.86 4.94 11.82
CA HIS A 115 -13.73 4.31 12.48
C HIS A 115 -12.47 5.15 12.22
N TYR A 116 -11.53 5.17 13.16
CA TYR A 116 -10.26 5.85 12.93
C TYR A 116 -9.04 5.14 13.50
N LEU A 117 -7.89 5.40 12.87
CA LEU A 117 -6.55 5.04 13.32
C LEU A 117 -5.72 6.31 13.45
N LEU A 118 -5.21 6.58 14.66
CA LEU A 118 -4.37 7.73 14.96
C LEU A 118 -2.94 7.30 15.27
N SER A 119 -1.97 7.81 14.51
CA SER A 119 -0.55 7.61 14.82
C SER A 119 -0.13 8.48 16.00
N PRO A 120 0.95 8.14 16.73
CA PRO A 120 1.48 9.00 17.77
C PRO A 120 2.17 10.23 17.13
N PRO A 121 2.36 11.32 17.89
CA PRO A 121 3.03 12.51 17.41
C PRO A 121 4.47 12.21 16.97
N SER A 122 4.81 12.68 15.78
CA SER A 122 6.14 12.62 15.18
C SER A 122 6.83 13.98 15.33
N PRO A 123 8.16 14.02 15.55
CA PRO A 123 8.88 15.25 15.91
C PRO A 123 9.18 16.16 14.70
N PHE A 124 8.24 16.27 13.77
CA PHE A 124 8.33 17.11 12.58
C PHE A 124 6.93 17.64 12.23
N PRO A 125 6.82 18.85 11.68
CA PRO A 125 5.57 19.33 11.08
C PRO A 125 5.37 18.75 9.68
N SER A 126 4.14 18.82 9.18
CA SER A 126 3.74 18.40 7.82
C SER A 126 4.54 19.11 6.72
N THR A 127 4.98 20.34 6.96
CA THR A 127 5.77 21.14 6.02
C THR A 127 7.22 20.67 5.88
N SER A 128 7.69 19.80 6.77
CA SER A 128 9.04 19.22 6.75
C SER A 128 9.10 17.85 6.09
N ILE A 129 7.97 17.34 5.57
CA ILE A 129 7.91 16.05 4.89
C ILE A 129 7.32 16.20 3.49
N VAL A 130 7.68 15.27 2.61
CA VAL A 130 7.17 15.18 1.25
C VAL A 130 7.13 13.70 0.83
N SER A 131 6.25 13.32 -0.09
CA SER A 131 6.27 11.96 -0.64
C SER A 131 7.54 11.72 -1.46
N LEU A 132 8.00 10.47 -1.50
CA LEU A 132 9.23 10.09 -2.19
C LEU A 132 9.19 10.41 -3.70
N PRO A 133 8.10 10.16 -4.44
CA PRO A 133 8.02 10.53 -5.86
C PRO A 133 8.16 12.04 -6.09
N VAL A 134 7.52 12.86 -5.25
CA VAL A 134 7.61 14.33 -5.35
C VAL A 134 9.03 14.80 -5.02
N ALA A 135 9.70 14.20 -4.04
CA ALA A 135 11.10 14.51 -3.73
C ALA A 135 12.06 14.18 -4.89
N ARG A 136 11.84 13.05 -5.57
CA ARG A 136 12.61 12.65 -6.75
C ARG A 136 12.36 13.59 -7.93
N ALA A 137 11.09 13.84 -8.25
CA ALA A 137 10.70 14.70 -9.37
C ALA A 137 11.19 16.15 -9.22
N SER A 138 11.28 16.64 -7.98
CA SER A 138 11.82 17.98 -7.69
C SER A 138 13.35 18.04 -7.64
N GLY A 139 14.06 16.91 -7.75
CA GLY A 139 15.52 16.86 -7.60
C GLY A 139 16.00 17.19 -6.18
N SER A 140 15.13 17.04 -5.17
CA SER A 140 15.44 17.38 -3.77
C SER A 140 16.38 16.36 -3.10
N LEU A 141 16.61 15.21 -3.75
CA LEU A 141 17.44 14.12 -3.22
C LEU A 141 18.74 13.98 -4.00
N SER A 142 19.86 13.97 -3.27
CA SER A 142 21.14 13.55 -3.83
C SER A 142 21.11 12.09 -4.29
N ASP A 143 21.96 11.73 -5.25
CA ASP A 143 22.07 10.35 -5.75
C ASP A 143 22.34 9.36 -4.60
N LYS A 144 23.20 9.75 -3.65
CA LYS A 144 23.49 8.94 -2.46
C LYS A 144 22.23 8.71 -1.62
N ALA A 145 21.42 9.74 -1.42
CA ALA A 145 20.17 9.61 -0.66
C ALA A 145 19.17 8.71 -1.37
N GLN A 146 19.02 8.84 -2.69
CA GLN A 146 18.14 7.99 -3.50
C GLN A 146 18.53 6.51 -3.39
N VAL A 147 19.81 6.20 -3.58
CA VAL A 147 20.35 4.84 -3.41
C VAL A 147 20.14 4.32 -1.99
N SER A 148 20.35 5.17 -0.98
CA SER A 148 20.19 4.77 0.43
C SER A 148 18.73 4.49 0.78
N ILE A 149 17.79 5.29 0.26
CA ILE A 149 16.35 5.08 0.43
C ILE A 149 15.94 3.77 -0.26
N ASP A 150 16.37 3.53 -1.49
CA ASP A 150 16.06 2.31 -2.22
C ASP A 150 16.55 1.07 -1.49
N LEU A 151 17.81 1.09 -1.04
CA LEU A 151 18.40 0.04 -0.22
C LEU A 151 17.54 -0.24 1.02
N LEU A 152 17.16 0.82 1.74
CA LEU A 152 16.36 0.71 2.96
C LEU A 152 14.95 0.17 2.69
N LEU A 153 14.30 0.59 1.60
CA LEU A 153 12.98 0.08 1.20
C LEU A 153 13.05 -1.41 0.84
N GLY A 154 14.08 -1.83 0.12
CA GLY A 154 14.35 -3.24 -0.13
C GLY A 154 14.50 -4.04 1.16
N THR A 155 15.31 -3.53 2.10
CA THR A 155 15.50 -4.12 3.44
C THR A 155 14.18 -4.22 4.21
N PHE A 156 13.37 -3.16 4.22
CA PHE A 156 12.06 -3.15 4.89
C PHE A 156 11.13 -4.21 4.32
N LEU A 157 11.09 -4.34 3.00
CA LEU A 157 10.19 -5.29 2.35
C LEU A 157 10.61 -6.74 2.59
N ALA A 158 11.92 -7.04 2.61
CA ALA A 158 12.40 -8.36 3.01
C ALA A 158 12.06 -8.69 4.48
N MET A 159 12.21 -7.71 5.38
CA MET A 159 11.79 -7.88 6.77
C MET A 159 10.29 -8.12 6.89
N LEU A 160 9.46 -7.45 6.08
CA LEU A 160 8.02 -7.69 6.04
C LEU A 160 7.72 -9.15 5.68
N HIS A 161 8.29 -9.62 4.57
CA HIS A 161 8.02 -10.97 4.05
C HIS A 161 8.53 -12.09 4.96
N ASN A 162 9.68 -11.87 5.61
CA ASN A 162 10.32 -12.89 6.46
C ASN A 162 9.85 -12.83 7.92
N GLY A 163 9.54 -11.64 8.42
CA GLY A 163 9.19 -11.39 9.83
C GLY A 163 7.70 -11.47 10.12
N VAL A 164 6.86 -11.39 9.10
CA VAL A 164 5.39 -11.42 9.24
C VAL A 164 4.83 -12.49 8.32
N GLN A 165 4.69 -13.70 8.88
CA GLN A 165 4.21 -14.89 8.19
C GLN A 165 2.88 -15.38 8.78
N ASN A 166 2.20 -16.25 8.04
CA ASN A 166 0.95 -16.84 8.45
C ASN A 166 0.85 -18.30 7.96
N ASP A 167 -0.05 -19.07 8.56
CA ASP A 167 -0.21 -20.50 8.23
C ASP A 167 -1.07 -20.73 6.97
N TRP A 168 -1.71 -19.67 6.45
CA TRP A 168 -2.56 -19.75 5.25
C TRP A 168 -2.41 -18.51 4.35
N TYR A 169 -2.73 -18.73 3.08
CA TYR A 169 -2.82 -17.72 2.03
C TYR A 169 -4.18 -17.01 2.04
N GLY A 170 -4.21 -15.80 1.49
CA GLY A 170 -5.42 -15.04 1.23
C GLY A 170 -5.57 -13.82 2.14
N LEU A 171 -6.81 -13.38 2.36
CA LEU A 171 -7.06 -12.14 3.06
C LEU A 171 -6.84 -12.28 4.58
N PRO A 172 -6.27 -11.25 5.24
CA PRO A 172 -6.12 -11.26 6.68
C PRO A 172 -7.48 -11.20 7.39
N THR A 173 -7.58 -11.91 8.51
CA THR A 173 -8.81 -11.96 9.31
C THR A 173 -8.54 -11.44 10.73
N LEU A 174 -9.59 -10.93 11.37
CA LEU A 174 -9.52 -10.52 12.78
C LEU A 174 -9.41 -11.73 13.71
N VAL A 175 -10.09 -12.81 13.37
CA VAL A 175 -10.13 -14.01 14.20
C VAL A 175 -8.79 -14.72 14.09
N ASP A 176 -8.14 -14.94 15.24
CA ASP A 176 -7.00 -15.84 15.35
C ASP A 176 -7.51 -17.29 15.29
N THR A 177 -8.10 -17.66 14.15
CA THR A 177 -8.50 -19.04 13.91
C THR A 177 -7.28 -19.85 13.49
N PRO A 178 -7.04 -21.02 14.10
CA PRO A 178 -5.99 -21.95 13.65
C PRO A 178 -6.34 -22.63 12.32
N THR A 179 -7.51 -22.32 11.75
CA THR A 179 -7.99 -22.87 10.47
C THR A 179 -8.12 -21.75 9.46
N PRO A 180 -7.75 -21.99 8.19
CA PRO A 180 -7.96 -21.02 7.13
C PRO A 180 -9.46 -20.71 6.99
N PRO A 181 -9.80 -19.53 6.45
CA PRO A 181 -11.20 -19.16 6.21
C PRO A 181 -11.90 -20.10 5.21
N SER A 182 -11.13 -20.81 4.38
CA SER A 182 -11.59 -21.76 3.36
C SER A 182 -10.55 -22.85 3.11
N ASP A 183 -10.98 -24.00 2.58
CA ASP A 183 -10.10 -25.14 2.23
C ASP A 183 -8.99 -24.74 1.23
N THR A 184 -9.21 -23.72 0.40
CA THR A 184 -8.27 -23.21 -0.60
C THR A 184 -7.07 -22.45 0.00
N GLY A 185 -7.13 -22.08 1.29
CA GLY A 185 -6.13 -21.24 1.95
C GLY A 185 -4.75 -21.89 2.09
N TYR A 186 -4.61 -23.19 1.82
CA TYR A 186 -3.32 -23.91 1.88
C TYR A 186 -2.57 -23.98 0.55
N SER A 187 -3.21 -23.57 -0.55
CA SER A 187 -2.58 -23.51 -1.87
C SER A 187 -2.60 -22.08 -2.38
N TRP A 188 -1.41 -21.51 -2.63
CA TRP A 188 -1.31 -20.18 -3.21
C TRP A 188 -1.95 -20.14 -4.60
N GLN A 189 -1.77 -21.19 -5.41
CA GLN A 189 -2.38 -21.28 -6.73
C GLN A 189 -3.91 -21.19 -6.66
N GLU A 190 -4.56 -21.94 -5.77
CA GLU A 190 -6.02 -21.91 -5.62
C GLU A 190 -6.50 -20.56 -5.07
N THR A 191 -5.79 -20.03 -4.06
CA THR A 191 -6.12 -18.74 -3.45
C THR A 191 -6.00 -17.59 -4.44
N PHE A 192 -4.88 -17.49 -5.15
CA PHE A 192 -4.64 -16.44 -6.15
C PHE A 192 -5.64 -16.53 -7.30
N THR A 193 -5.83 -17.72 -7.88
CA THR A 193 -6.74 -17.90 -9.02
C THR A 193 -8.19 -17.62 -8.64
N GLY A 194 -8.62 -17.99 -7.43
CA GLY A 194 -9.94 -17.63 -6.91
C GLY A 194 -10.15 -16.12 -6.77
N MET A 195 -9.18 -15.39 -6.21
CA MET A 195 -9.26 -13.92 -6.12
C MET A 195 -9.29 -13.26 -7.51
N LEU A 196 -8.47 -13.76 -8.43
CA LEU A 196 -8.40 -13.28 -9.80
C LEU A 196 -9.72 -13.51 -10.57
N GLU A 197 -10.29 -14.73 -10.50
CA GLU A 197 -11.55 -15.05 -11.16
C GLU A 197 -12.73 -14.23 -10.61
N ASN A 198 -12.76 -13.93 -9.30
CA ASN A 198 -13.78 -13.05 -8.73
C ASN A 198 -13.77 -11.65 -9.36
N LEU A 199 -12.58 -11.07 -9.55
CA LEU A 199 -12.43 -9.79 -10.24
C LEU A 199 -12.78 -9.88 -11.72
N LEU A 200 -12.35 -10.94 -12.41
CA LEU A 200 -12.70 -11.18 -13.80
C LEU A 200 -14.21 -11.27 -14.00
N MET A 201 -14.91 -12.03 -13.16
CA MET A 201 -16.37 -12.12 -13.19
C MET A 201 -17.06 -10.78 -12.93
N GLN A 202 -16.53 -9.96 -12.01
CA GLN A 202 -17.06 -8.62 -11.75
C GLN A 202 -16.93 -7.73 -12.99
N VAL A 203 -15.76 -7.75 -13.64
CA VAL A 203 -15.50 -6.92 -14.83
C VAL A 203 -16.27 -7.43 -16.05
N GLU A 204 -16.33 -8.74 -16.27
CA GLU A 204 -17.08 -9.38 -17.37
C GLU A 204 -18.58 -9.06 -17.31
N LYS A 205 -19.14 -8.96 -16.09
CA LYS A 205 -20.55 -8.60 -15.89
C LYS A 205 -20.88 -7.16 -16.32
N ASP A 206 -19.91 -6.26 -16.31
CA ASP A 206 -20.11 -4.83 -16.59
C ASP A 206 -18.94 -4.22 -17.40
N GLU A 207 -18.55 -4.91 -18.48
CA GLU A 207 -17.46 -4.47 -19.38
C GLU A 207 -17.62 -3.03 -19.86
N ALA A 208 -18.86 -2.68 -20.24
CA ALA A 208 -19.20 -1.35 -20.72
C ALA A 208 -19.04 -0.29 -19.62
N GLY A 209 -19.41 -0.60 -18.37
CA GLY A 209 -19.22 0.31 -17.24
C GLY A 209 -17.74 0.55 -16.92
N TYR A 210 -16.92 -0.49 -16.98
CA TYR A 210 -15.47 -0.36 -16.76
C TYR A 210 -14.72 0.21 -17.98
N GLY A 211 -15.35 0.23 -19.16
CA GLY A 211 -14.74 0.71 -20.39
C GLY A 211 -13.61 -0.20 -20.87
N VAL A 212 -13.78 -1.51 -20.74
CA VAL A 212 -12.81 -2.54 -21.17
C VAL A 212 -13.48 -3.57 -22.05
N HIS A 213 -12.73 -4.16 -22.98
CA HIS A 213 -13.16 -5.26 -23.83
C HIS A 213 -12.11 -6.37 -23.79
N LEU A 214 -12.14 -7.14 -22.71
CA LEU A 214 -11.13 -8.18 -22.46
C LEU A 214 -11.55 -9.51 -23.12
N PRO A 215 -10.61 -10.27 -23.72
CA PRO A 215 -10.92 -11.59 -24.26
C PRO A 215 -10.96 -12.63 -23.13
N PHE A 216 -12.01 -12.62 -22.29
CA PHE A 216 -12.11 -13.44 -21.07
C PHE A 216 -11.87 -14.94 -21.32
N THR A 217 -12.39 -15.49 -22.42
CA THR A 217 -12.15 -16.90 -22.79
C THR A 217 -10.66 -17.19 -23.02
N ASP A 218 -9.94 -16.28 -23.68
CA ASP A 218 -8.50 -16.44 -23.92
C ASP A 218 -7.71 -16.25 -22.63
N ILE A 219 -8.08 -15.28 -21.78
CA ILE A 219 -7.47 -15.07 -20.47
C ILE A 219 -7.57 -16.34 -19.61
N ARG A 220 -8.77 -16.91 -19.50
CA ARG A 220 -8.99 -18.18 -18.75
C ARG A 220 -8.22 -19.35 -19.35
N ARG A 221 -8.08 -19.41 -20.68
CA ARG A 221 -7.22 -20.39 -21.36
C ARG A 221 -5.75 -20.21 -20.98
N TYR A 222 -5.24 -18.98 -20.97
CA TYR A 222 -3.86 -18.69 -20.54
C TYR A 222 -3.64 -19.02 -19.07
N LEU A 223 -4.62 -18.71 -18.21
CA LEU A 223 -4.58 -19.04 -16.79
C LEU A 223 -4.56 -20.56 -16.59
N SER A 224 -5.39 -21.31 -17.31
CA SER A 224 -5.40 -22.78 -17.28
C SER A 224 -4.04 -23.36 -17.68
N ARG A 225 -3.35 -22.79 -18.67
CA ARG A 225 -1.99 -23.19 -19.04
C ARG A 225 -0.97 -22.91 -17.92
N ALA A 226 -1.07 -21.76 -17.29
CA ALA A 226 -0.22 -21.38 -16.16
C ALA A 226 -0.41 -22.33 -14.97
N ILE A 227 -1.66 -22.65 -14.62
CA ILE A 227 -2.03 -23.63 -13.58
C ILE A 227 -1.48 -25.01 -13.92
N GLY A 228 -1.72 -25.49 -15.15
CA GLY A 228 -1.25 -26.81 -15.59
C GLY A 228 0.28 -26.93 -15.68
N SER A 229 1.00 -25.82 -15.69
CA SER A 229 2.46 -25.76 -15.62
C SER A 229 2.99 -25.49 -14.21
N PHE A 230 2.10 -25.53 -13.21
CA PHE A 230 2.39 -25.30 -11.79
C PHE A 230 3.02 -23.94 -11.53
N LEU A 231 2.70 -22.90 -12.34
CA LEU A 231 3.37 -21.59 -12.32
C LEU A 231 3.40 -20.95 -10.92
N PHE A 232 2.37 -21.21 -10.11
CA PHE A 232 2.16 -20.59 -8.80
C PHE A 232 2.51 -21.50 -7.61
N ASP A 233 2.90 -22.76 -7.85
CA ASP A 233 3.13 -23.76 -6.79
C ASP A 233 4.51 -23.65 -6.11
N ASP A 234 5.40 -22.79 -6.61
CA ASP A 234 6.71 -22.49 -6.02
C ASP A 234 6.63 -21.58 -4.78
N VAL A 235 5.42 -21.23 -4.34
CA VAL A 235 5.19 -20.41 -3.15
C VAL A 235 4.86 -21.34 -2.01
N GLU A 236 5.84 -21.53 -1.13
CA GLU A 236 5.75 -22.49 -0.03
C GLU A 236 5.27 -21.86 1.28
N VAL A 237 5.55 -20.56 1.49
CA VAL A 237 5.26 -19.86 2.75
C VAL A 237 4.44 -18.59 2.50
N PRO A 238 3.25 -18.45 3.10
CA PRO A 238 2.47 -17.21 3.05
C PRO A 238 3.22 -16.07 3.73
N SER A 239 3.56 -15.04 2.95
CA SER A 239 4.21 -13.82 3.43
C SER A 239 3.20 -12.68 3.44
N LEU A 240 3.31 -11.73 4.38
CA LEU A 240 2.49 -10.52 4.33
C LEU A 240 2.92 -9.65 3.15
N VAL A 241 2.07 -9.52 2.14
CA VAL A 241 2.28 -8.68 0.97
C VAL A 241 1.53 -7.35 1.16
N TRP A 242 2.22 -6.22 1.12
CA TRP A 242 1.67 -4.88 0.94
C TRP A 242 1.30 -4.62 -0.52
N PHE A 243 0.39 -5.44 -1.04
CA PHE A 243 0.08 -5.55 -2.48
C PHE A 243 -0.04 -4.23 -3.26
N THR A 244 -0.74 -3.23 -2.70
CA THR A 244 -0.93 -1.92 -3.34
C THR A 244 0.02 -0.83 -2.84
N GLY A 245 0.98 -1.18 -1.99
CA GLY A 245 2.00 -0.27 -1.48
C GLY A 245 2.86 0.29 -2.59
N SER A 246 3.18 1.58 -2.48
CA SER A 246 3.97 2.28 -3.48
C SER A 246 4.82 3.38 -2.85
N GLU A 247 5.68 3.99 -3.64
CA GLU A 247 6.50 5.12 -3.18
C GLU A 247 5.65 6.32 -2.71
N GLU A 248 4.40 6.44 -3.16
CA GLU A 248 3.44 7.45 -2.69
C GLU A 248 3.10 7.31 -1.20
N ASP A 249 3.33 6.12 -0.64
CA ASP A 249 3.13 5.83 0.77
C ASP A 249 4.39 6.12 1.61
N ILE A 250 5.50 6.51 0.98
CA ILE A 250 6.78 6.79 1.64
C ILE A 250 7.00 8.29 1.73
N TYR A 251 7.12 8.80 2.95
CA TYR A 251 7.37 10.20 3.23
C TYR A 251 8.77 10.37 3.78
N ILE A 252 9.50 11.34 3.25
CA ILE A 252 10.86 11.63 3.66
C ILE A 252 10.96 13.01 4.29
N THR A 253 11.95 13.20 5.15
CA THR A 253 12.27 14.52 5.69
C THR A 253 12.95 15.37 4.62
N LEU A 254 12.47 16.59 4.46
CA LEU A 254 13.18 17.62 3.72
C LEU A 254 14.30 18.18 4.59
N PRO A 255 15.44 18.60 4.01
CA PRO A 255 16.42 19.38 4.74
C PRO A 255 15.73 20.66 5.23
N SER A 256 15.49 20.72 6.53
CA SER A 256 15.12 21.97 7.19
C SER A 256 16.20 22.98 6.83
N GLY A 257 15.82 24.18 6.39
CA GLY A 257 16.74 25.29 6.10
C GLY A 257 17.47 25.84 7.33
N SER A 258 17.86 24.95 8.25
CA SER A 258 18.67 25.25 9.42
C SER A 258 19.93 25.99 8.97
N PRO A 259 20.27 27.11 9.63
CA PRO A 259 21.40 27.92 9.25
C PRO A 259 22.68 27.08 9.25
N ALA A 260 23.46 27.22 8.19
CA ALA A 260 24.72 26.53 7.95
C ALA A 260 25.59 26.51 9.22
N GLY A 261 25.62 25.38 9.94
CA GLY A 261 26.41 25.29 11.18
C GLY A 261 26.11 24.09 12.09
N SER A 262 24.90 23.52 12.08
CA SER A 262 24.63 22.26 12.78
C SER A 262 24.86 21.07 11.84
N GLY A 263 25.77 20.17 12.22
CA GLY A 263 26.23 19.03 11.42
C GLY A 263 25.13 18.32 10.64
N SER A 264 25.45 18.06 9.37
CA SER A 264 24.65 17.42 8.33
C SER A 264 23.74 16.30 8.82
N THR A 265 22.46 16.57 9.00
CA THR A 265 21.44 15.54 8.71
C THR A 265 21.45 15.40 7.19
N GLU A 266 21.95 14.29 6.66
CA GLU A 266 21.82 14.02 5.22
C GLU A 266 20.34 14.14 4.84
N PRO A 267 19.98 15.00 3.86
CA PRO A 267 18.61 15.14 3.42
C PRO A 267 18.07 13.80 2.90
N GLY A 268 16.81 13.47 3.21
CA GLY A 268 16.13 12.31 2.64
C GLY A 268 16.07 11.08 3.53
N THR A 269 15.92 11.21 4.85
CA THR A 269 15.57 10.05 5.69
C THR A 269 14.08 9.76 5.62
N ILE A 270 13.69 8.48 5.63
CA ILE A 270 12.27 8.08 5.70
C ILE A 270 11.69 8.60 7.02
N ALA A 271 10.80 9.58 6.93
CA ALA A 271 10.11 10.21 8.05
C ALA A 271 8.93 9.38 8.52
N ALA A 272 8.17 8.84 7.56
CA ALA A 272 6.99 8.04 7.81
C ALA A 272 6.73 7.07 6.64
N ILE A 273 6.16 5.93 6.98
CA ILE A 273 5.56 4.98 6.03
C ILE A 273 4.08 5.01 6.33
N LEU A 274 3.27 5.46 5.37
CA LEU A 274 1.83 5.47 5.56
C LEU A 274 1.33 4.02 5.60
N PRO A 275 0.58 3.65 6.64
CA PRO A 275 0.14 2.27 6.84
C PRO A 275 -1.05 1.89 5.96
N ASN A 276 -1.04 2.23 4.67
CA ASN A 276 -2.15 1.96 3.78
C ASN A 276 -2.14 0.51 3.28
N VAL A 277 -2.41 -0.42 4.20
CA VAL A 277 -2.45 -1.87 3.97
C VAL A 277 -3.88 -2.35 3.67
N ALA A 278 -4.70 -1.51 3.04
CA ALA A 278 -6.10 -1.80 2.71
C ALA A 278 -6.29 -3.02 1.81
N HIS A 279 -5.26 -3.38 1.03
CA HIS A 279 -5.26 -4.55 0.16
C HIS A 279 -4.15 -5.55 0.50
N ALA A 280 -3.56 -5.45 1.70
CA ALA A 280 -2.54 -6.39 2.11
C ALA A 280 -3.13 -7.80 2.29
N LEU A 281 -2.34 -8.82 1.96
CA LEU A 281 -2.75 -10.22 1.97
C LEU A 281 -1.59 -11.15 2.28
N TRP A 282 -1.90 -12.40 2.63
CA TRP A 282 -0.93 -13.48 2.78
C TRP A 282 -0.72 -14.15 1.42
N GLY A 283 0.47 -14.02 0.83
CA GLY A 283 0.69 -14.42 -0.55
C GLY A 283 2.16 -14.51 -0.95
N ASP A 284 2.37 -14.57 -2.26
CA ASP A 284 3.69 -14.53 -2.87
C ASP A 284 4.31 -13.13 -2.75
N PRO A 285 5.51 -12.98 -2.15
CA PRO A 285 6.30 -11.75 -2.17
C PRO A 285 6.43 -11.07 -3.54
N LEU A 286 6.42 -11.82 -4.64
CA LEU A 286 6.49 -11.26 -5.98
C LEU A 286 5.22 -10.49 -6.36
N LEU A 287 4.13 -10.59 -5.61
CA LEU A 287 2.90 -9.83 -5.83
C LEU A 287 3.06 -8.34 -5.49
N GLU A 288 4.07 -7.96 -4.70
CA GLU A 288 4.33 -6.58 -4.28
C GLU A 288 4.39 -5.58 -5.44
N ALA A 289 3.67 -4.45 -5.33
CA ALA A 289 3.74 -3.42 -6.35
C ALA A 289 5.13 -2.75 -6.40
N PHE A 290 5.84 -2.64 -5.26
CA PHE A 290 7.24 -2.17 -5.21
C PHE A 290 8.18 -2.97 -6.13
N MET A 291 7.90 -4.25 -6.38
CA MET A 291 8.68 -5.09 -7.28
C MET A 291 8.50 -4.74 -8.77
N MET A 292 7.64 -3.78 -9.12
CA MET A 292 7.59 -3.22 -10.48
C MET A 292 8.75 -2.26 -10.68
N GLY A 293 9.24 -1.64 -9.59
CA GLY A 293 10.06 -0.45 -9.67
C GLY A 293 9.23 0.79 -9.97
N PRO A 294 9.87 1.96 -9.98
CA PRO A 294 9.21 3.23 -10.24
C PRO A 294 8.79 3.35 -11.73
N PRO A 295 7.76 4.15 -12.06
CA PRO A 295 7.15 4.20 -13.39
C PRO A 295 8.13 4.45 -14.53
N GLU A 296 9.13 5.32 -14.34
CA GLU A 296 10.16 5.63 -15.32
C GLU A 296 11.01 4.42 -15.68
N ARG A 297 11.28 3.53 -14.71
CA ARG A 297 12.03 2.28 -14.96
C ARG A 297 11.15 1.24 -15.63
N VAL A 298 9.88 1.15 -15.22
CA VAL A 298 8.89 0.26 -15.85
C VAL A 298 8.72 0.58 -17.33
N ALA A 299 8.67 1.87 -17.69
CA ALA A 299 8.58 2.32 -19.09
C ALA A 299 9.80 1.88 -19.93
N GLU A 300 10.96 1.69 -19.31
CA GLU A 300 12.18 1.16 -19.94
C GLU A 300 12.25 -0.38 -19.91
N GLY A 301 11.20 -1.06 -19.43
CA GLY A 301 11.20 -2.51 -19.24
C GLY A 301 12.12 -2.99 -18.12
N LYS A 302 12.47 -2.10 -17.18
CA LYS A 302 13.30 -2.41 -16.00
C LYS A 302 12.41 -2.59 -14.77
N GLY A 303 12.88 -3.42 -13.85
CA GLY A 303 12.25 -3.62 -12.55
C GLY A 303 12.76 -2.62 -11.48
N PRO A 304 12.74 -3.02 -10.20
CA PRO A 304 13.29 -2.21 -9.11
C PRO A 304 14.77 -1.85 -9.34
N SER A 305 15.26 -0.86 -8.60
CA SER A 305 16.67 -0.47 -8.67
C SER A 305 17.57 -1.57 -8.12
N GLU A 306 18.85 -1.54 -8.50
CA GLU A 306 19.84 -2.50 -8.01
C GLU A 306 20.03 -2.37 -6.50
N ALA A 307 20.03 -1.13 -5.98
CA ALA A 307 20.11 -0.85 -4.55
C ALA A 307 18.92 -1.44 -3.78
N PHE A 308 17.70 -1.31 -4.32
CA PHE A 308 16.53 -1.94 -3.74
C PHE A 308 16.67 -3.46 -3.67
N MET A 309 17.11 -4.09 -4.77
CA MET A 309 17.31 -5.54 -4.80
C MET A 309 18.43 -6.00 -3.87
N GLU A 310 19.51 -5.23 -3.76
CA GLU A 310 20.60 -5.48 -2.81
C GLU A 310 20.08 -5.43 -1.37
N GLY A 311 19.27 -4.43 -1.04
CA GLY A 311 18.68 -4.28 0.30
C GLY A 311 17.72 -5.41 0.64
N TYR A 312 16.92 -5.84 -0.35
CA TYR A 312 16.00 -6.97 -0.22
C TYR A 312 16.74 -8.28 0.04
N ILE A 313 17.73 -8.61 -0.80
CA ILE A 313 18.53 -9.84 -0.66
C ILE A 313 19.36 -9.81 0.62
N GLY A 314 19.99 -8.67 0.93
CA GLY A 314 20.83 -8.48 2.12
C GLY A 314 20.09 -8.66 3.45
N ALA A 315 18.77 -8.44 3.46
CA ALA A 315 17.89 -8.64 4.61
C ALA A 315 17.19 -10.02 4.61
N GLY A 316 17.68 -10.97 3.80
CA GLY A 316 17.19 -12.35 3.76
C GLY A 316 16.05 -12.58 2.77
N GLY A 317 15.71 -11.60 1.93
CA GLY A 317 14.78 -11.79 0.83
C GLY A 317 15.34 -12.77 -0.21
N GLY A 318 14.50 -13.69 -0.69
CA GLY A 318 14.88 -14.61 -1.76
C GLY A 318 15.10 -13.89 -3.10
N PRO A 319 15.89 -14.43 -4.03
CA PRO A 319 16.03 -13.85 -5.37
C PRO A 319 14.71 -14.01 -6.17
N LEU A 320 14.02 -12.90 -6.42
CA LEU A 320 12.63 -12.92 -6.92
C LEU A 320 12.47 -13.07 -8.44
N LEU A 321 13.47 -12.72 -9.26
CA LEU A 321 13.35 -12.67 -10.73
C LEU A 321 14.55 -13.33 -11.43
N ILE A 322 14.71 -14.65 -11.27
CA ILE A 322 15.86 -15.37 -11.87
C ILE A 322 15.51 -16.01 -13.22
N PHE A 323 14.28 -16.46 -13.46
CA PHE A 323 13.92 -17.24 -14.66
C PHE A 323 12.71 -16.68 -15.42
N GLY A 324 12.52 -17.16 -16.64
CA GLY A 324 11.39 -16.78 -17.50
C GLY A 324 10.03 -17.01 -16.83
N ARG A 325 9.93 -18.08 -16.02
CA ARG A 325 8.76 -18.40 -15.21
C ARG A 325 8.33 -17.26 -14.28
N GLN A 326 9.25 -16.66 -13.52
CA GLN A 326 8.93 -15.56 -12.61
C GLN A 326 8.50 -14.29 -13.37
N ARG A 327 9.02 -14.07 -14.58
CA ARG A 327 8.53 -12.98 -15.45
C ARG A 327 7.08 -13.19 -15.85
N THR A 328 6.70 -14.41 -16.25
CA THR A 328 5.30 -14.73 -16.57
C THR A 328 4.39 -14.60 -15.36
N LYS A 329 4.83 -15.09 -14.19
CA LYS A 329 4.12 -14.91 -12.93
C LYS A 329 3.92 -13.41 -12.62
N ARG A 330 4.94 -12.59 -12.86
CA ARG A 330 4.84 -11.14 -12.67
C ARG A 330 3.80 -10.49 -13.59
N ILE A 331 3.65 -10.95 -14.84
CA ILE A 331 2.59 -10.46 -15.72
C ILE A 331 1.20 -10.74 -15.13
N TRP A 332 0.97 -11.93 -14.55
CA TRP A 332 -0.28 -12.24 -13.86
C TRP A 332 -0.54 -11.34 -12.66
N TYR A 333 0.50 -11.01 -11.90
CA TYR A 333 0.40 -10.11 -10.74
C TYR A 333 0.14 -8.66 -11.13
N SER A 334 0.74 -8.18 -12.22
CA SER A 334 0.41 -6.89 -12.81
C SER A 334 -1.01 -6.85 -13.34
N PHE A 335 -1.47 -7.92 -14.00
CA PHE A 335 -2.85 -8.05 -14.45
C PHE A 335 -3.85 -8.01 -13.27
N PHE A 336 -3.55 -8.73 -12.19
CA PHE A 336 -4.36 -8.71 -10.96
C PHE A 336 -4.40 -7.31 -10.31
N LEU A 337 -3.26 -6.62 -10.21
CA LEU A 337 -3.19 -5.24 -9.71
C LEU A 337 -4.03 -4.29 -10.54
N ALA A 338 -3.94 -4.39 -11.87
CA ALA A 338 -4.73 -3.55 -12.77
C ALA A 338 -6.24 -3.79 -12.59
N LEU A 339 -6.69 -5.05 -12.43
CA LEU A 339 -8.10 -5.35 -12.11
C LEU A 339 -8.52 -4.76 -10.75
N VAL A 340 -7.67 -4.86 -9.72
CA VAL A 340 -7.98 -4.27 -8.40
C VAL A 340 -8.09 -2.74 -8.49
N VAL A 341 -7.20 -2.08 -9.23
CA VAL A 341 -7.26 -0.62 -9.44
C VAL A 341 -8.52 -0.24 -10.23
N LEU A 342 -8.84 -0.97 -11.30
CA LEU A 342 -10.00 -0.70 -12.15
C LEU A 342 -11.33 -0.86 -11.39
N THR A 343 -11.46 -1.93 -10.60
CA THR A 343 -12.69 -2.27 -9.85
C THR A 343 -12.87 -1.49 -8.56
N LYS A 344 -11.85 -0.72 -8.15
CA LYS A 344 -11.85 0.08 -6.92
C LYS A 344 -12.90 1.20 -6.92
N TYR A 345 -13.21 1.73 -8.09
CA TYR A 345 -14.13 2.84 -8.29
C TYR A 345 -15.28 2.38 -9.16
N ASN A 346 -16.52 2.59 -8.70
CA ASN A 346 -17.70 2.17 -9.43
C ASN A 346 -17.80 2.86 -10.80
N PRO A 347 -18.17 2.12 -11.86
CA PRO A 347 -18.54 2.72 -13.14
C PRO A 347 -19.50 3.92 -12.99
N GLY A 348 -19.18 5.02 -13.67
CA GLY A 348 -20.05 6.21 -13.71
C GLY A 348 -20.11 7.07 -12.45
N SER A 349 -19.30 6.79 -11.42
CA SER A 349 -19.11 7.76 -10.33
C SER A 349 -18.41 9.03 -10.85
N LYS A 350 -18.85 10.20 -10.37
CA LYS A 350 -18.17 11.46 -10.62
C LYS A 350 -16.92 11.50 -9.76
N GLU A 351 -15.79 11.14 -10.36
CA GLU A 351 -14.50 11.09 -9.68
C GLU A 351 -13.60 12.24 -10.12
N GLU A 352 -12.52 12.44 -9.36
CA GLU A 352 -11.48 13.41 -9.68
C GLU A 352 -10.68 12.98 -10.94
N GLU A 353 -10.10 13.94 -11.65
CA GLU A 353 -9.38 13.69 -12.92
C GLU A 353 -8.27 12.63 -12.77
N TRP A 354 -7.56 12.64 -11.64
CA TRP A 354 -6.48 11.68 -11.40
C TRP A 354 -6.98 10.24 -11.23
N VAL A 355 -8.24 10.03 -10.81
CA VAL A 355 -8.87 8.71 -10.74
C VAL A 355 -9.07 8.16 -12.15
N GLU A 356 -9.50 9.01 -13.09
CA GLU A 356 -9.64 8.57 -14.48
C GLU A 356 -8.28 8.22 -15.10
N ARG A 357 -7.23 9.01 -14.82
CA ARG A 357 -5.86 8.64 -15.23
C ARG A 357 -5.42 7.27 -14.71
N LYS A 358 -5.84 6.89 -13.49
CA LYS A 358 -5.58 5.55 -12.93
C LYS A 358 -6.37 4.45 -13.61
N ARG A 359 -7.63 4.72 -13.97
CA ARG A 359 -8.43 3.79 -14.77
C ARG A 359 -7.82 3.59 -16.14
N ASP A 360 -7.41 4.65 -16.81
CA ASP A 360 -6.73 4.57 -18.11
C ASP A 360 -5.46 3.73 -18.02
N TRP A 361 -4.61 3.99 -17.01
CA TRP A 361 -3.45 3.13 -16.75
C TRP A 361 -3.84 1.66 -16.54
N ALA A 362 -4.89 1.40 -15.77
CA ALA A 362 -5.34 0.03 -15.52
C ALA A 362 -5.82 -0.66 -16.80
N ARG A 363 -6.59 0.03 -17.65
CA ARG A 363 -7.04 -0.48 -18.96
C ARG A 363 -5.85 -0.83 -19.84
N GLU A 364 -4.91 0.10 -19.97
CA GLU A 364 -3.69 -0.11 -20.76
C GLU A 364 -2.85 -1.28 -20.21
N ALA A 365 -2.69 -1.36 -18.88
CA ALA A 365 -1.96 -2.45 -18.23
C ALA A 365 -2.62 -3.81 -18.48
N LEU A 366 -3.96 -3.89 -18.46
CA LEU A 366 -4.70 -5.11 -18.77
C LEU A 366 -4.46 -5.56 -20.20
N ASP A 367 -4.59 -4.65 -21.17
CA ASP A 367 -4.37 -4.96 -22.59
C ASP A 367 -2.94 -5.44 -22.85
N ASN A 368 -1.94 -4.74 -22.29
CA ASN A 368 -0.54 -5.10 -22.39
C ASN A 368 -0.26 -6.49 -21.78
N CYS A 369 -0.85 -6.78 -20.62
CA CYS A 369 -0.71 -8.09 -19.98
C CYS A 369 -1.37 -9.20 -20.80
N VAL A 370 -2.56 -8.98 -21.38
CA VAL A 370 -3.24 -9.96 -22.25
C VAL A 370 -2.38 -10.31 -23.46
N VAL A 371 -1.81 -9.30 -24.11
CA VAL A 371 -0.89 -9.49 -25.24
C VAL A 371 0.33 -10.30 -24.81
N ALA A 372 0.96 -9.94 -23.69
CA ALA A 372 2.15 -10.63 -23.20
C ALA A 372 1.85 -12.09 -22.77
N LEU A 373 0.70 -12.34 -22.15
CA LEU A 373 0.29 -13.66 -21.67
C LEU A 373 0.03 -14.68 -22.79
N LYS A 374 -0.32 -14.23 -23.99
CA LYS A 374 -0.58 -15.12 -25.14
C LYS A 374 0.56 -16.11 -25.37
N ASP A 375 1.78 -15.58 -25.44
CA ASP A 375 3.00 -16.33 -25.79
C ASP A 375 3.96 -16.50 -24.60
N ALA A 376 3.55 -16.12 -23.39
CA ALA A 376 4.39 -16.20 -22.20
C ALA A 376 4.78 -17.65 -21.84
N PRO A 377 6.08 -17.93 -21.58
CA PRO A 377 6.53 -19.26 -21.18
C PRO A 377 6.02 -19.59 -19.78
N CYS A 378 5.63 -20.84 -19.55
CA CYS A 378 5.18 -21.31 -18.24
C CYS A 378 6.15 -22.30 -17.56
N TYR A 379 7.31 -22.56 -18.17
CA TYR A 379 8.35 -23.48 -17.70
C TYR A 379 9.68 -22.77 -17.42
#